data_AF-A0A9P0JGI4-F1
#
_entry.id   AF-A0A9P0JGI4-F1
#
_cell.length_a   1.000
_cell.length_b   1.000
_cell.length_c   1.000
_cell.angle_alpha   90.00
_cell.angle_beta   90.00
_cell.angle_gamma   90.00
#
_symmetry.space_group_name_H-M   'P 1'
#
loop_
_entity.id
_entity.type
_entity.pdbx_description
1 polymer ?
#
loop_
_entity_poly.entity_id
_entity_poly.type
_entity_poly.pdbx_seq_one_letter_code
_entity_poly.pdbx_strand_id
1 'polypeptide(L)'
;MLPQEKHIRKVIKGCFERGVQVSEELTYVFFKCWLLNPNVKNLKKQPLKIAMDNIINQCIQRLSVQKDPAILCIKMQLLVENDYKNRGFIINKVYEENNQKIRPLLNDILDNIDHAGHTMSINNQKIIQYIILSNYMGDPTSPILVQEISDTLNSVLNRTKLSEFKNQLSSLKINQLKEISNSVCGIWLYNVDCKNIREDTLDSK
;
A
#
# COMPACT_ATOMS: atom_id res chain seq x y z
N MET A 1 -15.02 -10.20 -31.98
CA MET A 1 -15.92 -9.76 -30.87
C MET A 1 -16.53 -10.99 -30.25
N LEU A 2 -16.23 -11.26 -28.99
CA LEU A 2 -16.85 -12.37 -28.27
C LEU A 2 -18.35 -12.07 -28.11
N PRO A 3 -19.25 -13.08 -28.23
CA PRO A 3 -20.71 -12.87 -28.08
C PRO A 3 -21.08 -12.09 -26.81
N GLN A 4 -20.28 -12.23 -25.75
CA GLN A 4 -20.47 -11.60 -24.45
C GLN A 4 -20.32 -10.07 -24.49
N GLU A 5 -19.37 -9.52 -25.26
CA GLU A 5 -19.10 -8.05 -25.30
C GLU A 5 -20.32 -7.25 -25.79
N LYS A 6 -21.06 -7.78 -26.76
CA LYS A 6 -22.28 -7.14 -27.27
C LYS A 6 -23.38 -7.07 -26.21
N HIS A 7 -23.47 -8.07 -25.34
CA HIS A 7 -24.45 -8.12 -24.27
C HIS A 7 -24.06 -7.18 -23.11
N ILE A 8 -22.78 -7.10 -22.79
CA ILE A 8 -22.27 -6.15 -21.79
C ILE A 8 -22.59 -4.70 -22.18
N ARG A 9 -22.31 -4.31 -23.43
CA ARG A 9 -22.65 -2.96 -23.93
C ARG A 9 -24.14 -2.65 -23.86
N LYS A 10 -25.01 -3.63 -24.15
CA LYS A 10 -26.47 -3.47 -24.02
C LYS A 10 -26.89 -3.22 -22.57
N VAL A 11 -26.29 -3.94 -21.61
CA VAL A 11 -26.59 -3.74 -20.18
C VAL A 11 -26.12 -2.36 -19.74
N ILE A 12 -24.89 -1.94 -20.08
CA ILE A 12 -24.37 -0.60 -19.75
C ILE A 12 -25.30 0.49 -20.28
N LYS A 13 -25.71 0.39 -21.55
CA LYS A 13 -26.63 1.35 -22.17
C LYS A 13 -27.98 1.38 -21.43
N GLY A 14 -28.55 0.23 -21.11
CA GLY A 14 -29.83 0.14 -20.41
C GLY A 14 -29.77 0.68 -18.97
N CYS A 15 -28.64 0.51 -18.27
CA CYS A 15 -28.41 1.14 -16.97
C CYS A 15 -28.29 2.67 -17.09
N PHE A 16 -27.58 3.15 -18.12
CA PHE A 16 -27.43 4.58 -18.39
C PHE A 16 -28.76 5.26 -18.71
N GLU A 17 -29.62 4.61 -19.50
CA GLU A 17 -31.00 5.07 -19.78
C GLU A 17 -31.86 5.17 -18.50
N ARG A 18 -31.48 4.46 -17.42
CA ARG A 18 -32.11 4.55 -16.09
C ARG A 18 -31.40 5.52 -15.13
N GLY A 19 -30.43 6.29 -15.62
CA GLY A 19 -29.66 7.25 -14.83
C GLY A 19 -28.57 6.63 -13.95
N VAL A 20 -28.20 5.37 -14.18
CA VAL A 20 -27.16 4.68 -13.40
C VAL A 20 -25.94 4.38 -14.27
N GLN A 21 -24.81 4.96 -13.89
CA GLN A 21 -23.53 4.66 -14.53
C GLN A 21 -22.88 3.42 -13.89
N VAL A 22 -22.47 2.48 -14.73
CA VAL A 22 -21.80 1.23 -14.33
C VAL A 22 -20.55 1.03 -15.16
N SER A 23 -19.49 0.46 -14.57
CA SER A 23 -18.27 0.12 -15.29
C SER A 23 -18.45 -1.16 -16.12
N GLU A 24 -17.57 -1.36 -17.11
CA GLU A 24 -17.59 -2.55 -17.95
C GLU A 24 -17.29 -3.82 -17.15
N GLU A 25 -16.33 -3.74 -16.22
CA GLU A 25 -15.91 -4.83 -15.34
C GLU A 25 -17.02 -5.27 -14.40
N LEU A 26 -17.70 -4.31 -13.76
CA LEU A 26 -18.84 -4.59 -12.89
C LEU A 26 -19.95 -5.28 -13.69
N THR A 27 -20.25 -4.75 -14.89
CA THR A 27 -21.27 -5.30 -15.76
C THR A 27 -20.92 -6.71 -16.21
N TYR A 28 -19.66 -6.96 -16.54
CA TYR A 28 -19.15 -8.27 -16.95
C TYR A 28 -19.28 -9.31 -15.83
N VAL A 29 -18.82 -8.99 -14.62
CA VAL A 29 -18.94 -9.89 -13.46
C VAL A 29 -20.41 -10.19 -13.20
N PHE A 30 -21.25 -9.16 -13.19
CA PHE A 30 -22.67 -9.32 -12.90
C PHE A 30 -23.40 -10.17 -13.93
N PHE A 31 -23.13 -9.94 -15.22
CA PHE A 31 -23.69 -10.71 -16.32
C PHE A 31 -23.26 -12.18 -16.26
N LYS A 32 -21.99 -12.44 -15.91
CA LYS A 32 -21.47 -13.80 -15.71
C LYS A 32 -22.13 -14.50 -14.53
N CYS A 33 -22.37 -13.81 -13.42
CA CYS A 33 -23.12 -14.36 -12.27
C CYS A 33 -24.53 -14.78 -12.68
N TRP A 34 -25.22 -13.98 -13.50
CA TRP A 34 -26.54 -14.35 -14.01
C TRP A 34 -26.51 -15.54 -14.99
N LEU A 35 -25.51 -15.63 -15.86
CA LEU A 35 -25.33 -16.81 -16.73
C LEU A 35 -25.12 -18.11 -15.93
N LEU A 36 -24.46 -18.02 -14.78
CA LEU A 36 -24.18 -19.16 -13.90
C LEU A 36 -25.34 -19.49 -12.95
N ASN A 37 -26.36 -18.63 -12.87
CA ASN A 37 -27.48 -18.82 -11.96
C ASN A 37 -28.24 -20.13 -12.31
N PRO A 38 -28.41 -21.07 -11.38
CA PRO A 38 -29.11 -22.33 -11.65
C PRO A 38 -30.57 -22.13 -12.09
N ASN A 39 -31.22 -21.02 -11.70
CA ASN A 39 -32.57 -20.69 -12.17
C ASN A 39 -32.61 -20.34 -13.67
N VAL A 40 -31.49 -19.89 -14.24
CA VAL A 40 -31.30 -19.67 -15.68
C VAL A 40 -31.09 -21.00 -16.43
N LYS A 41 -30.66 -22.08 -15.76
CA LYS A 41 -30.61 -23.42 -16.38
C LYS A 41 -32.01 -23.98 -16.71
N ASN A 42 -33.07 -23.48 -16.08
CA ASN A 42 -34.46 -23.80 -16.44
C ASN A 42 -34.92 -23.09 -17.73
N LEU A 43 -34.18 -22.07 -18.21
CA LEU A 43 -34.41 -21.42 -19.50
C LEU A 43 -33.94 -22.26 -20.69
N LYS A 44 -33.38 -23.46 -20.47
CA LYS A 44 -33.07 -24.44 -21.54
C LYS A 44 -34.27 -24.83 -22.41
N LYS A 45 -35.49 -24.53 -21.96
CA LYS A 45 -36.73 -24.76 -22.73
C LYS A 45 -37.13 -23.58 -23.64
N GLN A 46 -36.44 -22.44 -23.55
CA GLN A 46 -36.73 -21.24 -24.37
C GLN A 46 -35.67 -21.06 -25.47
N PRO A 47 -36.02 -20.42 -26.61
CA PRO A 47 -35.03 -20.01 -27.59
C PRO A 47 -33.92 -19.16 -26.96
N LEU A 48 -32.67 -19.47 -27.27
CA LEU A 48 -31.47 -18.84 -26.69
C LEU A 48 -31.55 -17.31 -26.68
N LYS A 49 -32.09 -16.71 -27.74
CA LYS A 49 -32.25 -15.25 -27.87
C LYS A 49 -33.14 -14.65 -26.77
N ILE A 50 -34.28 -15.30 -26.48
CA ILE A 50 -35.24 -14.86 -25.46
C ILE A 50 -34.63 -14.99 -24.07
N ALA A 51 -33.94 -16.11 -23.80
CA ALA A 51 -33.21 -16.31 -22.56
C ALA A 51 -32.15 -15.22 -22.33
N MET A 52 -31.40 -14.86 -23.38
CA MET A 52 -30.37 -13.82 -23.30
C MET A 52 -30.94 -12.42 -23.08
N ASP A 53 -32.04 -12.06 -23.76
CA ASP A 53 -32.70 -10.77 -23.54
C ASP A 53 -33.29 -10.67 -22.11
N ASN A 54 -33.81 -11.77 -21.56
CA ASN A 54 -34.24 -11.84 -20.16
C ASN A 54 -33.09 -11.61 -19.17
N ILE A 55 -31.92 -12.24 -19.41
CA ILE A 55 -30.72 -12.04 -18.58
C ILE A 55 -30.28 -10.57 -18.61
N ILE A 56 -30.26 -9.96 -19.80
CA ILE A 56 -29.90 -8.54 -19.96
C ILE A 56 -30.85 -7.66 -19.14
N ASN A 57 -32.15 -7.88 -19.25
CA ASN A 57 -33.14 -7.10 -18.51
C ASN A 57 -33.00 -7.27 -16.99
N GLN A 58 -32.73 -8.49 -16.52
CA GLN A 58 -32.48 -8.75 -15.10
C GLN A 58 -31.20 -8.06 -14.60
N CYS A 59 -30.13 -8.07 -15.41
CA CYS A 59 -28.91 -7.33 -15.10
C CYS A 59 -29.19 -5.83 -14.97
N ILE A 60 -29.87 -5.23 -15.95
CA ILE A 60 -30.23 -3.81 -15.93
C ILE A 60 -31.07 -3.48 -14.70
N GLN A 61 -32.12 -4.28 -14.44
CA GLN A 61 -33.01 -4.06 -13.32
C GLN A 61 -32.27 -4.08 -11.99
N ARG A 62 -31.41 -5.08 -11.79
CA ARG A 62 -30.70 -5.26 -10.54
C ARG A 62 -29.58 -4.25 -10.35
N LEU A 63 -28.79 -3.97 -11.39
CA LEU A 63 -27.74 -2.94 -11.37
C LEU A 63 -28.27 -1.52 -11.14
N SER A 64 -29.54 -1.27 -11.47
CA SER A 64 -30.19 0.02 -11.25
C SER A 64 -30.70 0.21 -9.81
N VAL A 65 -30.65 -0.82 -8.96
CA VAL A 65 -31.08 -0.71 -7.55
C VAL A 65 -30.03 0.07 -6.76
N GLN A 66 -30.40 1.23 -6.25
CA GLN A 66 -29.52 2.05 -5.44
C GLN A 66 -29.19 1.35 -4.11
N LYS A 67 -27.92 1.40 -3.70
CA LYS A 67 -27.42 0.85 -2.41
C LYS A 67 -27.70 -0.65 -2.21
N ASP A 68 -27.81 -1.44 -3.27
CA ASP A 68 -27.94 -2.90 -3.13
C ASP A 68 -26.68 -3.50 -2.48
N PRO A 69 -26.78 -4.22 -1.35
CA PRO A 69 -25.62 -4.75 -0.63
C PRO A 69 -24.76 -5.72 -1.46
N ALA A 70 -25.38 -6.53 -2.32
CA ALA A 70 -24.64 -7.47 -3.16
C ALA A 70 -23.81 -6.74 -4.22
N ILE A 71 -24.35 -5.66 -4.80
CA ILE A 71 -23.62 -4.82 -5.76
C ILE A 71 -22.46 -4.09 -5.05
N LEU A 72 -22.69 -3.56 -3.85
CA LEU A 72 -21.64 -2.91 -3.07
C LEU A 72 -20.50 -3.90 -2.75
N CYS A 73 -20.82 -5.13 -2.36
CA CYS A 73 -19.84 -6.18 -2.11
C CYS A 73 -18.99 -6.49 -3.36
N ILE A 74 -19.63 -6.66 -4.53
CA ILE A 74 -18.91 -6.92 -5.79
C ILE A 74 -18.02 -5.72 -6.17
N LYS A 75 -18.50 -4.49 -5.99
CA LYS A 75 -17.69 -3.28 -6.21
C LYS A 75 -16.46 -3.25 -5.31
N MET A 76 -16.60 -3.59 -4.02
CA MET A 76 -15.49 -3.68 -3.09
C MET A 76 -14.49 -4.77 -3.51
N GLN A 77 -14.96 -5.94 -3.93
CA GLN A 77 -14.11 -7.02 -4.42
C GLN A 77 -13.33 -6.60 -5.68
N LEU A 78 -13.99 -5.94 -6.63
CA LEU A 78 -13.34 -5.41 -7.83
C LEU A 78 -12.31 -4.34 -7.52
N LEU A 79 -12.59 -3.46 -6.55
CA LEU A 79 -11.63 -2.47 -6.07
C LEU A 79 -10.39 -3.16 -5.48
N VAL A 80 -10.59 -4.16 -4.61
CA VAL A 80 -9.49 -4.94 -4.05
C VAL A 80 -8.71 -5.67 -5.14
N GLU A 81 -9.38 -6.30 -6.11
CA GLU A 81 -8.70 -7.00 -7.20
C GLU A 81 -7.94 -6.03 -8.12
N ASN A 82 -8.48 -4.85 -8.42
CA ASN A 82 -7.81 -3.91 -9.31
C ASN A 82 -6.64 -3.21 -8.60
N ASP A 83 -6.86 -2.75 -7.37
CA ASP A 83 -5.93 -1.88 -6.67
C ASP A 83 -4.90 -2.66 -5.84
N TYR A 84 -5.24 -3.89 -5.41
CA TYR A 84 -4.41 -4.66 -4.47
C TYR A 84 -3.85 -5.97 -5.02
N LYS A 85 -4.26 -6.45 -6.20
CA LYS A 85 -3.75 -7.71 -6.79
C LYS A 85 -2.23 -7.71 -6.99
N ASN A 86 -1.64 -6.55 -7.29
CA ASN A 86 -0.20 -6.38 -7.43
C ASN A 86 0.44 -5.62 -6.27
N ARG A 87 -0.27 -5.43 -5.13
CA ARG A 87 0.25 -4.61 -4.01
C ARG A 87 1.63 -5.08 -3.56
N GLY A 88 1.81 -6.39 -3.37
CA GLY A 88 3.09 -6.96 -2.95
C GLY A 88 4.20 -6.69 -3.97
N PHE A 89 3.91 -6.85 -5.26
CA PHE A 89 4.85 -6.53 -6.34
C PHE A 89 5.22 -5.04 -6.36
N ILE A 90 4.24 -4.15 -6.24
CA ILE A 90 4.45 -2.69 -6.23
C ILE A 90 5.30 -2.30 -5.01
N ILE A 91 4.95 -2.79 -3.82
CA ILE A 91 5.69 -2.54 -2.58
C ILE A 91 7.13 -3.01 -2.71
N ASN A 92 7.35 -4.24 -3.17
CA ASN A 92 8.70 -4.79 -3.33
C ASN A 92 9.51 -3.99 -4.35
N LYS A 93 8.91 -3.62 -5.48
CA LYS A 93 9.56 -2.80 -6.49
C LYS A 93 10.00 -1.44 -5.93
N VAL A 94 9.12 -0.77 -5.17
CA VAL A 94 9.44 0.51 -4.51
C VAL A 94 10.57 0.34 -3.49
N TYR A 95 10.56 -0.73 -2.68
CA TYR A 95 11.65 -1.04 -1.76
C TYR A 95 12.97 -1.31 -2.48
N GLU A 96 12.97 -2.07 -3.57
CA GLU A 96 14.16 -2.35 -4.37
C GLU A 96 14.73 -1.07 -4.99
N GLU A 97 13.89 -0.23 -5.59
CA GLU A 97 14.30 1.07 -6.16
C GLU A 97 14.87 2.00 -5.09
N ASN A 98 14.28 2.04 -3.89
CA ASN A 98 14.79 2.86 -2.78
C ASN A 98 16.13 2.32 -2.26
N ASN A 99 16.26 1.00 -2.10
CA ASN A 99 17.52 0.38 -1.69
C ASN A 99 18.65 0.66 -2.69
N GLN A 100 18.36 0.67 -3.99
CA GLN A 100 19.33 1.05 -5.02
C GLN A 100 19.77 2.52 -4.88
N LYS A 101 18.82 3.43 -4.64
CA LYS A 101 19.09 4.87 -4.45
C LYS A 101 19.88 5.18 -3.17
N ILE A 102 19.62 4.44 -2.10
CA ILE A 102 20.28 4.64 -0.79
C ILE A 102 21.66 3.97 -0.73
N ARG A 103 21.94 3.00 -1.61
CA ARG A 103 23.20 2.23 -1.60
C ARG A 103 24.48 3.08 -1.57
N PRO A 104 24.60 4.20 -2.32
CA PRO A 104 25.76 5.07 -2.22
C PRO A 104 25.95 5.66 -0.82
N LEU A 105 24.87 6.15 -0.19
CA LEU A 105 24.90 6.66 1.18
C LEU A 105 25.29 5.56 2.19
N LEU A 106 24.80 4.34 1.98
CA LEU A 106 25.16 3.20 2.83
C LEU A 106 26.65 2.88 2.73
N ASN A 107 27.21 2.82 1.51
CA ASN A 107 28.63 2.58 1.30
C ASN A 107 29.48 3.69 1.95
N ASP A 108 29.09 4.95 1.76
CA ASP A 108 29.71 6.10 2.41
C ASP A 108 29.73 5.96 3.94
N ILE A 109 28.64 5.51 4.55
CA ILE A 109 28.57 5.30 6.01
C ILE A 109 29.57 4.22 6.43
N LEU A 110 29.64 3.09 5.71
CA LEU A 110 30.54 1.98 6.02
C LEU A 110 32.01 2.39 5.89
N ASP A 111 32.37 3.08 4.79
CA ASP A 111 33.74 3.53 4.55
C ASP A 111 34.21 4.51 5.65
N ASN A 112 33.34 5.41 6.10
CA ASN A 112 33.67 6.34 7.18
C ASN A 112 33.73 5.68 8.57
N ILE A 113 32.99 4.59 8.81
CA ILE A 113 33.09 3.80 10.05
C ILE A 113 34.44 3.10 10.15
N ASP A 114 34.98 2.62 9.02
CA ASP A 114 36.24 1.87 8.99
C ASP A 114 37.47 2.79 9.08
N HIS A 115 37.35 4.06 8.68
CA HIS A 115 38.44 5.04 8.71
C HIS A 115 38.45 5.98 9.93
N ALA A 116 37.32 6.20 10.62
CA ALA A 116 37.23 7.20 11.68
C ALA A 116 37.42 6.58 13.07
N GLY A 117 38.63 6.69 13.61
CA GLY A 117 38.87 6.57 15.05
C GLY A 117 38.24 7.69 15.88
N HIS A 118 37.87 8.85 15.30
CA HIS A 118 37.60 10.07 16.09
C HIS A 118 36.61 11.13 15.54
N THR A 119 35.72 10.84 14.58
CA THR A 119 34.73 11.84 14.11
C THR A 119 33.29 11.32 14.07
N MET A 120 32.70 11.10 15.24
CA MET A 120 31.29 10.70 15.40
C MET A 120 30.29 11.68 14.73
N SER A 121 30.58 12.99 14.67
CA SER A 121 29.59 14.01 14.29
C SER A 121 29.15 13.93 12.81
N ILE A 122 30.08 13.70 11.88
CA ILE A 122 29.78 13.60 10.43
C ILE A 122 29.11 12.26 10.10
N ASN A 123 29.52 11.18 10.78
CA ASN A 123 28.87 9.87 10.64
C ASN A 123 27.44 9.91 11.15
N ASN A 124 27.16 10.64 12.23
CA ASN A 124 25.80 10.76 12.77
C ASN A 124 24.83 11.41 11.78
N GLN A 125 25.25 12.42 11.02
CA GLN A 125 24.36 13.06 10.03
C GLN A 125 24.01 12.12 8.87
N LYS A 126 24.97 11.37 8.34
CA LYS A 126 24.72 10.39 7.28
C LYS A 126 23.85 9.23 7.78
N ILE A 127 24.06 8.77 9.02
CA ILE A 127 23.22 7.76 9.66
C ILE A 127 21.79 8.26 9.83
N ILE A 128 21.59 9.50 10.28
CA ILE A 128 20.24 10.10 10.40
C ILE A 128 19.56 10.17 9.03
N GLN A 129 20.26 10.62 7.98
CA GLN A 129 19.72 10.63 6.62
C GLN A 129 19.35 9.23 6.13
N TYR A 130 20.19 8.24 6.40
CA TYR A 130 19.90 6.84 6.09
C TYR A 130 18.64 6.35 6.80
N ILE A 131 18.48 6.66 8.09
CA ILE A 131 17.29 6.26 8.87
C ILE A 131 16.02 6.86 8.26
N ILE A 132 16.03 8.16 7.96
CA ILE A 132 14.88 8.87 7.38
C ILE A 132 14.51 8.27 6.00
N LEU A 133 15.51 8.10 5.12
CA LEU A 133 15.28 7.64 3.75
C LEU A 133 14.92 6.16 3.66
N SER A 134 15.54 5.30 4.49
CA SER A 134 15.28 3.85 4.47
C SER A 134 13.88 3.49 5.00
N ASN A 135 13.32 4.33 5.89
CA ASN A 135 12.00 4.13 6.49
C ASN A 135 10.91 5.06 5.92
N TYR A 136 11.21 5.87 4.90
CA TYR A 136 10.25 6.83 4.30
C TYR A 136 9.64 7.80 5.31
N MET A 137 10.44 8.32 6.25
CA MET A 137 9.94 9.15 7.37
C MET A 137 9.68 10.61 6.98
N GLY A 138 10.02 11.02 5.75
CA GLY A 138 9.80 12.37 5.24
C GLY A 138 11.05 12.97 4.60
N ASP A 139 11.16 14.30 4.69
CA ASP A 139 12.27 15.06 4.12
C ASP A 139 13.52 14.98 5.01
N PRO A 140 14.65 14.40 4.54
CA PRO A 140 15.89 14.30 5.31
C PRO A 140 16.58 15.65 5.56
N THR A 141 16.09 16.75 4.99
CA THR A 141 16.60 18.10 5.21
C THR A 141 15.80 18.89 6.24
N SER A 142 14.64 18.37 6.68
CA SER A 142 13.81 19.03 7.69
C SER A 142 14.54 19.08 9.03
N PRO A 143 14.80 20.27 9.60
CA PRO A 143 15.56 20.39 10.84
C PRO A 143 14.82 19.78 12.03
N ILE A 144 13.49 19.84 12.04
CA ILE A 144 12.64 19.24 13.08
C ILE A 144 12.79 17.72 13.04
N LEU A 145 12.62 17.11 11.87
CA LEU A 145 12.73 15.66 11.72
C LEU A 145 14.14 15.18 12.04
N VAL A 146 15.17 15.87 11.54
CA VAL A 146 16.57 15.54 11.84
C VAL A 146 16.85 15.56 13.34
N GLN A 147 16.33 16.56 14.07
CA GLN A 147 16.49 16.65 15.51
C GLN A 147 15.79 15.50 16.24
N GLU A 148 14.52 15.22 15.92
CA GLU A 148 13.76 14.13 16.56
C GLU A 148 14.39 12.75 16.33
N ILE A 149 14.90 12.51 15.11
CA ILE A 149 15.61 11.27 14.78
C ILE A 149 16.96 11.22 15.48
N SER A 150 17.66 12.35 15.61
CA SER A 150 18.92 12.42 16.38
C SER A 150 18.71 12.05 17.85
N ASP A 151 17.70 12.62 18.49
CA ASP A 151 17.38 12.36 19.90
C ASP A 151 16.99 10.88 20.11
N THR A 152 16.20 10.33 19.19
CA THR A 152 15.78 8.93 19.23
C THR A 152 16.97 7.98 18.99
N LEU A 153 17.84 8.29 18.02
CA LEU A 153 19.05 7.53 17.74
C LEU A 153 19.97 7.50 18.96
N ASN A 154 20.21 8.65 19.61
CA ASN A 154 21.02 8.72 20.82
C ASN A 154 20.43 7.84 21.95
N SER A 155 19.10 7.82 22.11
CA SER A 155 18.44 6.93 23.06
C SER A 155 18.64 5.45 22.75
N VAL A 156 18.65 5.06 21.47
CA VAL A 156 18.89 3.66 21.05
C VAL A 156 20.35 3.28 21.24
N LEU A 157 21.28 4.16 20.85
CA LEU A 157 22.72 3.96 20.97
C LEU A 157 23.18 3.84 22.43
N ASN A 158 22.60 4.62 23.34
CA ASN A 158 22.90 4.51 24.78
C ASN A 158 22.46 3.15 25.38
N ARG A 159 21.48 2.47 24.75
CA ARG A 159 21.00 1.15 25.16
C ARG A 159 21.76 0.01 24.48
N THR A 160 22.41 0.27 23.35
CA THR A 160 23.18 -0.72 22.60
C THR A 160 24.65 -0.65 22.99
N LYS A 161 25.28 -1.78 23.29
CA LYS A 161 26.72 -1.84 23.60
C LYS A 161 27.52 -1.63 22.31
N LEU A 162 27.78 -0.36 21.97
CA LEU A 162 28.62 0.08 20.83
C LEU A 162 30.01 -0.57 20.77
N SER A 163 30.51 -1.13 21.87
CA SER A 163 31.81 -1.80 21.96
C SER A 163 31.95 -3.04 21.06
N GLU A 164 30.84 -3.62 20.58
CA GLU A 164 30.86 -4.82 19.73
C GLU A 164 30.87 -4.50 18.21
N PHE A 165 30.74 -3.22 17.83
CA PHE A 165 30.53 -2.79 16.45
C PHE A 165 31.82 -2.78 15.59
N LYS A 166 32.97 -2.54 16.21
CA LYS A 166 34.23 -2.26 15.50
C LYS A 166 34.85 -3.48 14.81
N ASN A 167 34.57 -4.69 15.31
CA ASN A 167 35.24 -5.93 14.86
C ASN A 167 34.36 -6.80 13.93
N GLN A 168 33.24 -6.28 13.42
CA GLN A 168 32.30 -7.06 12.61
C GLN A 168 32.55 -6.94 11.09
N LEU A 169 32.20 -8.00 10.36
CA LEU A 169 32.17 -8.02 8.88
C LEU A 169 31.23 -6.94 8.35
N SER A 170 31.52 -6.40 7.16
CA SER A 170 30.71 -5.35 6.51
C SER A 170 29.23 -5.73 6.32
N SER A 171 28.94 -7.01 6.04
CA SER A 171 27.56 -7.52 5.95
C SER A 171 26.82 -7.50 7.30
N LEU A 172 27.54 -7.76 8.40
CA LEU A 172 26.98 -7.68 9.75
C LEU A 172 26.72 -6.22 10.15
N LYS A 173 27.62 -5.31 9.78
CA LYS A 173 27.44 -3.85 9.98
C LYS A 173 26.20 -3.32 9.26
N ILE A 174 25.92 -3.78 8.04
CA ILE A 174 24.70 -3.41 7.30
C ILE A 174 23.44 -3.88 8.01
N ASN A 175 23.42 -5.14 8.46
CA ASN A 175 22.28 -5.70 9.18
C ASN A 175 22.03 -4.96 10.50
N GLN A 176 23.09 -4.69 11.26
CA GLN A 176 22.99 -3.90 12.49
C GLN A 176 22.49 -2.48 12.25
N LEU A 177 22.99 -1.79 11.22
CA LEU A 177 22.51 -0.46 10.87
C LEU A 177 21.03 -0.47 10.50
N LYS A 178 20.57 -1.52 9.80
CA LYS A 178 19.15 -1.72 9.49
C LYS A 178 18.31 -1.99 10.74
N GLU A 179 18.80 -2.78 11.69
CA GLU A 179 18.12 -3.03 12.97
C GLU A 179 18.01 -1.76 13.83
N ILE A 180 19.10 -0.98 13.91
CA ILE A 180 19.11 0.33 14.58
C ILE A 180 18.09 1.25 13.90
N SER A 181 18.11 1.32 12.58
CA SER A 181 17.19 2.13 11.78
C SER A 181 15.72 1.79 12.05
N ASN A 182 15.37 0.50 12.01
CA ASN A 182 14.02 0.04 12.32
C ASN A 182 13.62 0.34 13.78
N SER A 183 14.54 0.19 14.73
CA SER A 183 14.29 0.48 16.14
C SER A 183 14.05 1.97 16.38
N VAL A 184 14.86 2.83 15.76
CA VAL A 184 14.69 4.29 15.82
C VAL A 184 13.34 4.69 15.20
N CYS A 185 13.00 4.13 14.03
CA CYS A 185 11.71 4.37 13.39
C CYS A 185 10.53 3.97 14.30
N GLY A 186 10.58 2.79 14.92
CA GLY A 186 9.53 2.32 15.82
C GLY A 186 9.34 3.21 17.06
N ILE A 187 10.44 3.63 17.70
CA ILE A 187 10.38 4.53 18.86
C ILE A 187 9.88 5.91 18.45
N TRP A 188 10.35 6.44 17.31
CA TRP A 188 9.89 7.73 16.80
C TRP A 188 8.39 7.72 16.50
N LEU A 189 7.89 6.69 15.81
CA LEU A 189 6.44 6.53 15.53
C LEU A 189 5.62 6.51 16.81
N TYR A 190 6.09 5.77 17.83
CA TYR A 190 5.44 5.73 19.14
C TYR A 190 5.42 7.12 19.82
N ASN A 191 6.53 7.85 19.75
CA ASN A 191 6.62 9.20 20.33
C ASN A 191 5.69 10.19 19.61
N VAL A 192 5.58 10.11 18.28
CA VAL A 192 4.66 10.93 17.48
C VAL A 192 3.21 10.63 17.86
N ASP A 193 2.83 9.35 17.94
CA ASP A 193 1.47 8.93 18.34
C ASP A 193 1.13 9.43 19.76
N CYS A 194 2.07 9.31 20.69
CA CYS A 194 1.90 9.83 22.05
C CYS A 194 1.77 11.36 22.12
N LYS A 195 2.44 12.12 21.23
CA LYS A 195 2.31 13.58 21.16
C LYS A 195 0.92 13.98 20.65
N ASN A 196 0.46 13.33 19.57
CA ASN A 196 -0.87 13.60 18.99
C ASN A 196 -1.99 13.34 20.00
N ILE A 197 -1.93 12.23 20.74
CA ILE A 197 -2.91 11.91 21.80
C ILE A 197 -2.97 13.02 22.87
N ARG A 198 -1.83 13.63 23.22
CA ARG A 198 -1.78 14.69 24.23
C ARG A 198 -2.40 16.00 23.73
N GLU A 199 -2.19 16.35 22.46
CA GLU A 199 -2.77 17.53 21.83
C GLU A 199 -4.30 17.41 21.73
N ASP A 200 -4.82 16.25 21.30
CA ASP A 200 -6.27 15.98 21.25
C ASP A 200 -6.97 16.07 22.63
N THR A 201 -6.26 15.70 23.71
CA THR A 201 -6.77 15.81 25.08
C THR A 201 -6.71 17.24 25.65
N LEU A 202 -5.93 18.13 25.05
CA LEU A 202 -5.83 19.54 25.47
C LEU A 202 -6.85 20.41 24.74
N ASP A 203 -7.18 20.09 23.48
CA ASP A 203 -8.20 20.80 22.69
C ASP A 203 -9.66 20.42 23.04
N SER A 204 -9.85 19.46 23.95
CA SER A 204 -11.15 19.00 24.43
C SER A 204 -11.56 19.53 25.81
N LYS A 205 -10.87 20.57 26.31
CA LYS A 205 -11.22 21.31 27.55
C LYS A 205 -11.48 22.78 27.28
#